data_AF-A0A3D0S172-F1
#
_entry.id   AF-A0A3D0S172-F1
#
_cell.length_a   1.000
_cell.length_b   1.000
_cell.length_c   1.000
_cell.angle_alpha   90.00
_cell.angle_beta   90.00
_cell.angle_gamma   90.00
#
_symmetry.space_group_name_H-M   'P 1'
#
loop_
_entity.id
_entity.type
_entity.pdbx_description
1 polymer ?
#
loop_
_entity_poly.entity_id
_entity_poly.type
_entity_poly.pdbx_seq_one_letter_code
_entity_poly.pdbx_strand_id
1 'polypeptide(L)'
;LQLVHVLSREPRDVELFSGRLDAGRLRRLLTTVAPADRFDHVWLCGPHAMLLDAQEVLAEFGVRRERIHFELFYVDEPPPELHRAEAEVTGETTEVTVVLDGLTTTAALPRDQSVLDGAQAMRSDLPFACKGGVCGTCRAKVTAGAVDMRRNYALEPAEVEAGFVLTCQSYPLADAATVDFDA
;
A
#
# COMPACT_ATOMS: atom_id res chain seq x y z
N LEU A 1 2.73 -3.64 -23.93
CA LEU A 1 2.06 -3.30 -22.67
C LEU A 1 2.64 -1.98 -22.17
N GLN A 2 1.81 -0.97 -21.91
CA GLN A 2 2.24 0.31 -21.35
C GLN A 2 1.61 0.43 -19.97
N LEU A 3 2.43 0.71 -18.95
CA LEU A 3 2.01 0.86 -17.57
C LEU A 3 2.29 2.29 -17.11
N VAL A 4 1.28 2.97 -16.60
CA VAL A 4 1.37 4.35 -16.11
C VAL A 4 0.99 4.35 -14.65
N HIS A 5 1.98 4.58 -13.77
CA HIS A 5 1.76 4.68 -12.34
C HIS A 5 1.41 6.12 -11.95
N VAL A 6 0.23 6.29 -11.36
CA VAL A 6 -0.22 7.55 -10.75
C VAL A 6 -0.39 7.31 -9.26
N LEU A 7 0.54 7.79 -8.45
CA LEU A 7 0.65 7.42 -7.04
C LEU A 7 0.20 8.57 -6.14
N SER A 8 -0.80 8.29 -5.30
CA SER A 8 -1.41 9.32 -4.44
C SER A 8 -0.57 9.75 -3.24
N ARG A 9 0.41 8.93 -2.84
CA ARG A 9 1.23 9.13 -1.64
C ARG A 9 2.71 9.34 -1.92
N GLU A 10 3.13 9.14 -3.17
CA GLU A 10 4.52 9.24 -3.57
C GLU A 10 4.67 10.35 -4.61
N PRO A 11 5.47 11.38 -4.33
CA PRO A 11 5.80 12.38 -5.33
C PRO A 11 6.62 11.75 -6.45
N ARG A 12 6.30 12.12 -7.69
CA ARG A 12 6.96 11.71 -8.92
C ARG A 12 7.55 12.95 -9.59
N ASP A 13 8.55 12.76 -10.44
CA ASP A 13 9.21 13.86 -11.17
C ASP A 13 8.25 14.71 -12.01
N VAL A 14 7.15 14.11 -12.46
CA VAL A 14 6.08 14.79 -13.20
C VAL A 14 4.84 14.87 -12.33
N GLU A 15 4.34 16.09 -12.12
CA GLU A 15 3.14 16.36 -11.32
C GLU A 15 1.95 15.51 -11.78
N LEU A 16 1.78 15.29 -13.09
CA LEU A 16 0.70 14.48 -13.67
C LEU A 16 0.62 13.04 -13.11
N PHE A 17 1.74 12.51 -12.61
CA PHE A 17 1.82 11.15 -12.05
C PHE A 17 1.76 11.10 -10.52
N SER A 18 1.56 12.24 -9.86
CA SER A 18 1.48 12.35 -8.39
C SER A 18 0.08 12.78 -7.95
N GLY A 19 -0.49 12.14 -6.92
CA GLY A 19 -1.82 12.48 -6.40
C GLY A 19 -2.91 11.49 -6.81
N ARG A 20 -4.13 11.69 -6.29
CA ARG A 20 -5.28 10.83 -6.60
C ARG A 20 -5.75 11.08 -8.04
N LEU A 21 -6.25 10.04 -8.69
CA LEU A 21 -6.95 10.19 -9.96
C LEU A 21 -8.28 10.89 -9.71
N ASP A 22 -8.41 12.07 -10.32
CA ASP A 22 -9.64 12.86 -10.40
C ASP A 22 -9.93 13.18 -11.87
N ALA A 23 -11.09 13.78 -12.14
CA ALA A 23 -11.50 14.12 -13.50
C ALA A 23 -10.47 15.00 -14.24
N GLY A 24 -9.81 15.94 -13.57
CA GLY A 24 -8.82 16.85 -14.19
C GLY A 24 -7.56 16.10 -14.62
N ARG A 25 -7.04 15.24 -13.74
CA ARG A 25 -5.88 14.39 -14.01
C ARG A 25 -6.17 13.37 -15.10
N LEU A 26 -7.34 12.74 -15.08
CA LEU A 26 -7.77 11.80 -16.10
C LEU A 26 -7.84 12.45 -17.48
N ARG A 27 -8.43 13.65 -17.61
CA ARG A 27 -8.45 14.40 -18.88
C ARG A 27 -7.04 14.62 -19.44
N ARG A 28 -6.08 15.00 -18.58
CA ARG A 28 -4.69 15.21 -18.98
C ARG A 28 -4.00 13.91 -19.40
N LEU A 29 -4.20 12.82 -18.66
CA LEU A 29 -3.64 11.51 -19.01
C LEU A 29 -4.17 11.00 -20.36
N LEU A 30 -5.49 11.13 -20.56
CA LEU A 30 -6.19 10.67 -21.75
C LEU A 30 -5.96 11.55 -22.99
N THR A 31 -5.31 12.69 -22.85
CA THR A 31 -4.87 13.53 -23.97
C THR A 31 -3.39 13.39 -24.26
N THR A 32 -2.55 13.20 -23.24
CA THR A 32 -1.09 13.30 -23.38
C THR A 32 -0.35 11.96 -23.34
N VAL A 33 -0.84 10.97 -22.59
CA VAL A 33 -0.12 9.71 -22.32
C VAL A 33 -0.80 8.51 -22.95
N ALA A 34 -2.12 8.45 -22.85
CA ALA A 34 -2.92 7.34 -23.38
C ALA A 34 -4.20 7.89 -24.05
N PRO A 35 -4.08 8.39 -25.31
CA PRO A 35 -5.21 8.91 -26.07
C PRO A 35 -6.42 7.98 -26.09
N ALA A 36 -7.57 8.48 -25.61
CA ALA A 36 -8.77 7.69 -25.39
C ALA A 36 -9.45 7.17 -26.67
N ASP A 37 -9.14 7.75 -27.83
CA ASP A 37 -9.60 7.31 -29.15
C ASP A 37 -9.12 5.90 -29.53
N ARG A 38 -8.19 5.33 -28.75
CA ARG A 38 -7.58 4.01 -28.99
C ARG A 38 -8.14 2.88 -28.13
N PHE A 39 -9.15 3.12 -27.29
CA PHE A 39 -9.65 2.08 -26.39
C PHE A 39 -10.86 1.33 -26.96
N ASP A 40 -10.71 0.01 -27.08
CA ASP A 40 -11.83 -0.90 -27.38
C ASP A 40 -12.74 -1.10 -26.17
N HIS A 41 -12.15 -1.22 -24.99
CA HIS A 41 -12.82 -1.40 -23.70
C HIS A 41 -11.99 -0.80 -22.57
N VAL A 42 -12.66 -0.38 -21.50
CA VAL A 42 -12.05 0.18 -20.29
C VAL A 42 -12.62 -0.53 -19.08
N TRP A 43 -11.76 -0.97 -18.17
CA TRP A 43 -12.15 -1.56 -16.90
C TRP A 43 -11.72 -0.63 -15.76
N LEU A 44 -12.66 -0.30 -14.89
CA LEU A 44 -12.46 0.63 -13.80
C LEU A 44 -12.75 -0.07 -12.46
N CYS A 45 -11.85 0.06 -11.51
CA CYS A 45 -12.07 -0.37 -10.13
C CYS A 45 -11.48 0.68 -9.21
N GLY A 46 -12.14 0.98 -8.10
CA GLY A 46 -11.63 1.89 -7.09
C GLY A 46 -12.72 2.65 -6.33
N PRO A 47 -12.36 3.73 -5.64
CA PRO A 47 -13.31 4.56 -4.90
C PRO A 47 -14.44 5.07 -5.80
N HIS A 48 -15.66 5.12 -5.28
CA HIS A 48 -16.86 5.49 -6.05
C HIS A 48 -16.70 6.82 -6.80
N ALA A 49 -16.19 7.86 -6.12
CA ALA A 49 -15.95 9.17 -6.74
C ALA A 49 -15.00 9.09 -7.95
N MET A 50 -13.90 8.32 -7.85
CA MET A 50 -12.96 8.12 -8.95
C MET A 50 -13.62 7.43 -10.16
N LEU A 51 -14.54 6.49 -9.91
CA LEU A 51 -15.27 5.80 -10.97
C LEU A 51 -16.27 6.71 -11.68
N LEU A 52 -16.93 7.62 -10.95
CA LEU A 52 -17.81 8.63 -11.52
C LEU A 52 -17.02 9.61 -12.40
N ASP A 53 -15.93 10.16 -11.86
CA ASP A 53 -15.02 11.05 -12.60
C ASP A 53 -14.50 10.39 -13.87
N ALA A 54 -14.06 9.12 -13.79
CA ALA A 54 -13.58 8.39 -14.95
C ALA A 54 -14.67 8.14 -16.00
N GLN A 55 -15.89 7.79 -15.58
CA GLN A 55 -17.00 7.61 -16.51
C GLN A 55 -17.37 8.90 -17.23
N GLU A 56 -17.41 10.03 -16.52
CA GLU A 56 -17.67 11.36 -17.09
C GLU A 56 -16.62 11.70 -18.15
N VAL A 57 -15.34 11.62 -17.78
CA VAL A 57 -14.24 11.98 -18.69
C VAL A 57 -14.19 11.04 -19.90
N LEU A 58 -14.35 9.73 -19.72
CA LEU A 58 -14.35 8.78 -20.84
C LEU A 58 -15.50 9.06 -21.82
N ALA A 59 -16.66 9.49 -21.32
CA ALA A 59 -17.78 9.89 -22.17
C ALA A 59 -17.47 11.17 -22.98
N GLU A 60 -16.78 12.16 -22.39
CA GLU A 60 -16.31 13.35 -23.11
C GLU A 60 -15.38 13.02 -24.28
N PHE A 61 -14.57 11.97 -24.13
CA PHE A 61 -13.70 11.46 -25.19
C PHE A 61 -14.39 10.45 -26.14
N GLY A 62 -15.71 10.28 -26.03
CA GLY A 62 -16.50 9.46 -26.95
C GLY A 62 -16.43 7.95 -26.71
N VAL A 63 -15.91 7.51 -25.55
CA VAL A 63 -15.95 6.09 -25.18
C VAL A 63 -17.39 5.71 -24.86
N ARG A 64 -17.95 4.81 -25.67
CA ARG A 64 -19.34 4.35 -25.50
C ARG A 64 -19.53 3.63 -24.16
N ARG A 65 -20.69 3.84 -23.52
CA ARG A 65 -20.96 3.32 -22.18
C ARG A 65 -20.87 1.79 -22.09
N GLU A 66 -21.23 1.07 -23.15
CA GLU A 66 -21.18 -0.40 -23.19
C GLU A 66 -19.73 -0.94 -23.20
N ARG A 67 -18.75 -0.07 -23.45
CA ARG A 67 -17.33 -0.40 -23.42
C ARG A 67 -16.67 -0.09 -22.08
N ILE A 68 -17.38 0.58 -21.17
CA ILE A 68 -16.88 0.95 -19.85
C ILE A 68 -17.45 -0.04 -18.84
N HIS A 69 -16.58 -0.88 -18.32
CA HIS A 69 -16.87 -1.88 -17.29
C HIS A 69 -16.34 -1.37 -15.96
N PHE A 70 -17.08 -1.60 -14.88
CA PHE A 70 -16.61 -1.22 -13.57
C PHE A 70 -17.01 -2.22 -12.50
N GLU A 71 -16.19 -2.29 -11.46
CA GLU A 71 -16.45 -3.07 -10.25
C GLU A 71 -16.43 -2.13 -9.04
N LEU A 72 -17.48 -2.22 -8.22
CA LEU A 72 -17.65 -1.44 -7.00
C LEU A 72 -17.43 -2.35 -5.80
N PHE A 73 -16.44 -2.04 -4.98
CA PHE A 73 -16.19 -2.73 -3.72
C PHE A 73 -16.94 -2.10 -2.53
N TYR A 74 -17.25 -0.80 -2.62
CA TYR A 74 -17.97 -0.03 -1.59
C TYR A 74 -18.81 1.06 -2.28
N VAL A 75 -20.07 1.23 -1.87
CA VAL A 75 -21.05 2.11 -2.56
C VAL A 75 -21.66 3.18 -1.65
N ASP A 76 -21.57 3.03 -0.33
CA ASP A 76 -22.45 3.75 0.61
C ASP A 76 -21.96 5.16 0.95
N GLU A 77 -20.86 5.29 1.70
CA GLU A 77 -20.26 6.57 2.08
C GLU A 77 -18.88 6.72 1.42
N PRO A 78 -18.46 7.95 1.04
CA PRO A 78 -17.04 8.21 0.85
C PRO A 78 -16.34 7.65 2.09
N PRO A 79 -15.28 6.82 1.95
CA PRO A 79 -14.53 6.41 3.13
C PRO A 79 -14.25 7.69 3.91
N PRO A 80 -14.55 7.72 5.22
CA PRO A 80 -14.46 8.93 6.03
C PRO A 80 -13.15 9.61 5.67
N GLU A 81 -13.18 10.95 5.48
CA GLU A 81 -11.96 11.71 5.24
C GLU A 81 -10.91 11.14 6.17
N LEU A 82 -9.81 10.66 5.59
CA LEU A 82 -8.70 10.09 6.34
C LEU A 82 -8.08 11.24 7.13
N HIS A 83 -8.76 11.65 8.20
CA HIS A 83 -8.21 12.33 9.35
C HIS A 83 -7.36 11.29 10.06
N ARG A 84 -6.21 11.01 9.44
CA ARG A 84 -5.04 10.70 10.22
C ARG A 84 -4.66 12.03 10.85
N ALA A 85 -5.30 12.35 11.97
CA ALA A 85 -4.52 13.00 13.02
C ALA A 85 -3.23 12.19 13.07
N GLU A 86 -2.07 12.85 13.02
CA GLU A 86 -0.82 12.22 13.43
C GLU A 86 -1.18 11.53 14.74
N ALA A 87 -1.31 10.20 14.70
CA ALA A 87 -1.75 9.48 15.87
C ALA A 87 -0.64 9.76 16.87
N GLU A 88 -0.91 10.60 17.87
CA GLU A 88 0.03 10.79 18.95
C GLU A 88 0.34 9.38 19.42
N VAL A 89 1.60 8.99 19.26
CA VAL A 89 2.01 7.66 19.63
C VAL A 89 1.94 7.62 21.14
N THR A 90 0.85 7.06 21.65
CA THR A 90 0.60 6.95 23.08
C THR A 90 1.13 5.59 23.55
N GLY A 91 1.85 5.59 24.67
CA GLY A 91 2.43 4.38 25.24
C GLY A 91 3.90 4.14 24.88
N GLU A 92 4.38 2.92 25.14
CA GLU A 92 5.76 2.53 24.85
C GLU A 92 5.97 2.31 23.36
N THR A 93 7.11 2.81 22.86
CA THR A 93 7.50 2.67 21.46
C THR A 93 8.81 1.92 21.31
N THR A 94 9.00 1.37 20.13
CA THR A 94 10.27 0.80 19.68
C THR A 94 10.68 1.50 18.39
N GLU A 95 11.94 1.91 18.30
CA GLU A 95 12.49 2.40 17.04
C GLU A 95 12.66 1.22 16.07
N VAL A 96 11.81 1.14 15.05
CA VAL A 96 11.87 0.08 14.04
C VAL A 96 12.43 0.62 12.75
N THR A 97 13.48 -0.03 12.27
CA THR A 97 14.09 0.20 10.96
C THR A 97 13.63 -0.87 9.99
N VAL A 98 13.15 -0.47 8.82
CA VAL A 98 12.68 -1.33 7.74
C VAL A 98 13.61 -1.16 6.54
N VAL A 99 14.10 -2.28 6.00
CA VAL A 99 14.80 -2.34 4.73
C VAL A 99 13.89 -3.02 3.70
N LEU A 100 13.63 -2.33 2.59
CA LEU A 100 12.85 -2.85 1.46
C LEU A 100 13.29 -2.13 0.19
N ASP A 101 13.60 -2.89 -0.86
CA ASP A 101 14.13 -2.43 -2.15
C ASP A 101 15.42 -1.60 -2.00
N GLY A 102 16.29 -1.99 -1.06
CA GLY A 102 17.53 -1.29 -0.74
C GLY A 102 17.35 0.06 -0.04
N LEU A 103 16.10 0.46 0.25
CA LEU A 103 15.78 1.69 0.99
C LEU A 103 15.54 1.38 2.46
N THR A 104 16.19 2.17 3.33
CA THR A 104 16.04 2.09 4.78
C THR A 104 15.13 3.19 5.29
N THR A 105 14.16 2.85 6.13
CA THR A 105 13.24 3.81 6.77
C THR A 105 13.08 3.46 8.24
N THR A 106 13.19 4.44 9.13
CA THR A 106 13.14 4.25 10.58
C THR A 106 12.04 5.12 11.18
N ALA A 107 11.23 4.57 12.08
CA ALA A 107 10.35 5.35 12.94
C ALA A 107 10.03 4.63 14.25
N ALA A 108 9.51 5.40 15.22
CA ALA A 108 8.97 4.88 16.46
C ALA A 108 7.62 4.19 16.20
N LEU A 109 7.52 2.90 16.49
CA LEU A 109 6.31 2.11 16.39
C LEU A 109 5.73 1.81 17.78
N PRO A 110 4.40 1.88 17.98
CA PRO A 110 3.76 1.41 19.20
C PRO A 110 4.03 -0.09 19.44
N ARG A 111 4.39 -0.47 20.67
CA ARG A 111 4.63 -1.89 21.02
C ARG A 111 3.37 -2.76 21.01
N ASP A 112 2.19 -2.16 21.04
CA ASP A 112 0.90 -2.86 20.98
C ASP A 112 0.41 -3.14 19.56
N GLN A 113 1.15 -2.70 18.53
CA GLN A 113 0.89 -2.96 17.12
C GLN A 113 1.88 -3.96 16.52
N SER A 114 1.44 -4.66 15.48
CA SER A 114 2.35 -5.52 14.72
C SER A 114 3.39 -4.66 14.00
N VAL A 115 4.57 -5.22 13.76
CA VAL A 115 5.65 -4.57 13.00
C VAL A 115 5.13 -4.12 11.64
N LEU A 116 4.33 -4.96 10.96
CA LEU A 116 3.73 -4.60 9.66
C LEU A 116 2.81 -3.39 9.79
N ASP A 117 1.84 -3.41 10.71
CA ASP A 117 0.83 -2.35 10.80
C ASP A 117 1.46 -0.99 11.15
N GLY A 118 2.40 -0.99 12.11
CA GLY A 118 3.16 0.21 12.46
C GLY A 118 4.03 0.70 11.30
N ALA A 119 4.75 -0.21 10.64
CA ALA A 119 5.64 0.14 9.53
C ALA A 119 4.88 0.60 8.27
N GLN A 120 3.65 0.13 8.04
CA GLN A 120 2.83 0.56 6.89
C GLN A 120 2.43 2.04 6.93
N ALA A 121 2.57 2.69 8.08
CA ALA A 121 2.40 4.14 8.19
C ALA A 121 3.53 4.91 7.46
N MET A 122 4.75 4.36 7.42
CA MET A 122 5.92 4.96 6.76
C MET A 122 6.27 4.33 5.40
N ARG A 123 5.99 3.03 5.23
CA ARG A 123 6.25 2.24 4.02
C ARG A 123 4.98 1.51 3.61
N SER A 124 4.09 2.21 2.91
CA SER A 124 2.81 1.64 2.49
C SER A 124 2.93 0.54 1.43
N ASP A 125 4.12 0.41 0.83
CA ASP A 125 4.55 -0.58 -0.15
C ASP A 125 4.98 -1.92 0.47
N LEU A 126 5.02 -2.06 1.80
CA LEU A 126 5.41 -3.32 2.44
C LEU A 126 4.53 -4.49 1.99
N PRO A 127 5.12 -5.63 1.60
CA PRO A 127 4.37 -6.75 1.05
C PRO A 127 3.52 -7.43 2.13
N PHE A 128 2.22 -7.61 1.86
CA PHE A 128 1.29 -8.34 2.74
C PHE A 128 0.08 -8.89 1.98
N ALA A 129 -0.61 -9.86 2.58
CA ALA A 129 -1.89 -10.35 2.09
C ALA A 129 -2.87 -10.68 3.22
N CYS A 130 -2.61 -11.73 4.02
CA CYS A 130 -3.62 -12.24 4.96
C CYS A 130 -3.68 -11.56 6.33
N LYS A 131 -2.58 -10.93 6.79
CA LYS A 131 -2.38 -10.45 8.17
C LYS A 131 -2.72 -11.48 9.29
N GLY A 132 -2.75 -12.77 8.96
CA GLY A 132 -3.14 -13.86 9.88
C GLY A 132 -2.06 -14.92 10.10
N GLY A 133 -0.86 -14.72 9.56
CA GLY A 133 0.27 -15.64 9.75
C GLY A 133 0.26 -16.90 8.88
N VAL A 134 -0.54 -16.94 7.80
CA VAL A 134 -0.72 -18.14 6.95
C VAL A 134 -0.14 -18.02 5.52
N CYS A 135 0.02 -16.80 4.98
CA CYS A 135 0.39 -16.62 3.56
C CYS A 135 1.89 -16.43 3.28
N GLY A 136 2.70 -16.11 4.29
CA GLY A 136 4.14 -15.84 4.12
C GLY A 136 4.51 -14.52 3.41
N THR A 137 3.58 -13.83 2.74
CA THR A 137 3.85 -12.58 1.99
C THR A 137 4.58 -11.49 2.78
N CYS A 138 4.35 -11.38 4.09
CA CYS A 138 4.99 -10.37 4.95
C CYS A 138 6.27 -10.89 5.64
N ARG A 139 6.86 -11.96 5.12
CA ARG A 139 8.11 -12.55 5.61
C ARG A 139 9.24 -11.53 5.50
N ALA A 140 9.97 -11.35 6.59
CA ALA A 140 11.17 -10.52 6.65
C ALA A 140 12.16 -11.14 7.63
N LYS A 141 13.44 -10.75 7.56
CA LYS A 141 14.47 -11.19 8.49
C LYS A 141 14.72 -10.12 9.56
N VAL A 142 14.78 -10.53 10.82
CA VAL A 142 15.27 -9.64 11.89
C VAL A 142 16.80 -9.63 11.84
N THR A 143 17.39 -8.47 11.51
CA THR A 143 18.84 -8.31 11.40
C THR A 143 19.45 -7.63 12.63
N ALA A 144 18.64 -6.92 13.42
CA ALA A 144 19.02 -6.35 14.71
C ALA A 144 17.81 -6.25 15.65
N GLY A 145 18.04 -6.35 16.95
CA GLY A 145 16.97 -6.32 17.97
C GLY A 145 16.18 -7.63 18.04
N ALA A 146 14.97 -7.56 18.61
CA ALA A 146 14.11 -8.72 18.81
C ALA A 146 12.62 -8.37 18.66
N VAL A 147 11.85 -9.34 18.18
CA VAL A 147 10.39 -9.27 18.03
C VAL A 147 9.76 -10.55 18.57
N ASP A 148 8.52 -10.45 19.04
CA ASP A 148 7.67 -11.57 19.47
C ASP A 148 6.71 -11.96 18.34
N MET A 149 6.95 -13.10 17.68
CA MET A 149 6.05 -13.62 16.65
C MET A 149 4.95 -14.49 17.28
N ARG A 150 3.74 -13.94 17.40
CA ARG A 150 2.62 -14.56 18.11
C ARG A 150 1.98 -15.74 17.38
N ARG A 151 2.01 -15.75 16.05
CA ARG A 151 1.45 -16.82 15.22
C ARG A 151 2.35 -17.09 14.02
N ASN A 152 2.59 -18.36 13.76
CA ASN A 152 3.30 -18.82 12.57
C ASN A 152 2.67 -20.10 12.04
N TYR A 153 2.05 -20.00 10.87
CA TYR A 153 1.56 -21.15 10.10
C TYR A 153 2.19 -21.23 8.72
N ALA A 154 3.16 -20.36 8.41
CA ALA A 154 3.72 -20.21 7.06
C ALA A 154 5.22 -20.51 6.99
N LEU A 155 5.99 -20.16 8.01
CA LEU A 155 7.44 -20.35 8.02
C LEU A 155 7.81 -21.70 8.63
N GLU A 156 8.77 -22.38 8.02
CA GLU A 156 9.35 -23.60 8.58
C GLU A 156 10.25 -23.29 9.80
N PRO A 157 10.46 -24.25 10.73
CA PRO A 157 11.32 -24.04 11.89
C PRO A 157 12.73 -23.53 11.54
N ALA A 158 13.33 -24.03 10.46
CA ALA A 158 14.66 -23.61 10.01
C ALA A 158 14.70 -22.14 9.56
N GLU A 159 13.61 -21.63 8.99
CA GLU A 159 13.50 -20.21 8.63
C GLU A 159 13.43 -19.34 9.89
N VAL A 160 12.63 -19.76 10.88
CA VAL A 160 12.51 -19.06 12.16
C VAL A 160 13.85 -19.04 12.90
N GLU A 161 14.56 -20.16 12.93
CA GLU A 161 15.91 -20.27 13.50
C GLU A 161 16.92 -19.38 12.76
N ALA A 162 16.75 -19.20 11.45
CA ALA A 162 17.56 -18.28 10.64
C ALA A 162 17.20 -16.79 10.83
N GLY A 163 16.23 -16.48 11.70
CA GLY A 163 15.81 -15.12 12.04
C GLY A 163 14.67 -14.57 11.16
N PHE A 164 14.01 -15.40 10.36
CA PHE A 164 12.84 -14.97 9.60
C PHE A 164 11.59 -14.94 10.47
N VAL A 165 10.75 -13.93 10.23
CA VAL A 165 9.52 -13.67 10.96
C VAL A 165 8.41 -13.25 10.00
N LEU A 166 7.16 -13.40 10.45
CA LEU A 166 5.99 -12.84 9.78
C LEU A 166 5.66 -11.50 10.42
N THR A 167 6.06 -10.40 9.79
CA THR A 167 5.92 -9.04 10.37
C THR A 167 4.49 -8.67 10.76
N CYS A 168 3.46 -9.26 10.11
CA CYS A 168 2.06 -9.07 10.48
C CYS A 168 1.65 -9.74 11.79
N GLN A 169 2.44 -10.67 12.32
CA GLN A 169 2.22 -11.36 13.59
C GLN A 169 3.37 -11.14 14.58
N SER A 170 4.35 -10.30 14.22
CA SER A 170 5.49 -9.95 15.06
C SER A 170 5.27 -8.62 15.75
N TYR A 171 5.57 -8.55 17.04
CA TYR A 171 5.46 -7.34 17.87
C TYR A 171 6.86 -6.95 18.39
N PRO A 172 7.24 -5.66 18.38
CA PRO A 172 8.55 -5.25 18.87
C PRO A 172 8.73 -5.55 20.37
N LEU A 173 9.88 -6.12 20.76
CA LEU A 173 10.21 -6.41 22.17
C LEU A 173 11.31 -5.52 22.75
N ALA A 174 12.20 -4.99 21.90
CA ALA A 174 13.36 -4.22 22.31
C ALA A 174 13.14 -2.71 22.11
N ASP A 175 14.08 -1.89 22.56
CA ASP A 175 14.04 -0.42 22.32
C ASP A 175 14.28 -0.07 20.85
N ALA A 176 14.99 -0.94 20.12
CA ALA A 176 15.16 -0.86 18.68
C ALA A 176 15.11 -2.24 18.01
N ALA A 177 14.61 -2.31 16.77
CA ALA A 177 14.64 -3.50 15.93
C ALA A 177 14.85 -3.14 14.45
N THR A 178 15.49 -4.02 13.68
CA THR A 178 15.62 -3.88 12.23
C THR A 178 15.04 -5.12 11.54
N VAL A 179 14.12 -4.89 10.61
CA VAL A 179 13.53 -5.92 9.75
C VAL A 179 13.89 -5.67 8.29
N ASP A 180 14.37 -6.71 7.63
CA ASP A 180 14.84 -6.70 6.26
C ASP A 180 13.94 -7.58 5.39
N PHE A 181 13.20 -6.94 4.48
CA PHE A 181 12.32 -7.61 3.53
C PHE A 181 13.06 -8.10 2.27
N ASP A 182 14.32 -7.71 2.08
CA ASP A 182 15.15 -8.08 0.93
C ASP A 182 15.98 -9.38 1.18
N ALA A 183 15.86 -9.96 2.37
CA ALA A 183 16.69 -11.06 2.89
C ALA A 183 16.27 -12.50 2.51
#